data_AF-A0A4U7KZT9-F1
#
_entry.id   AF-A0A4U7KZT9-F1
#
_cell.length_a   1.000
_cell.length_b   1.000
_cell.length_c   1.000
_cell.angle_alpha   90.00
_cell.angle_beta   90.00
_cell.angle_gamma   90.00
#
_symmetry.space_group_name_H-M   'P 1'
#
loop_
_entity.id
_entity.type
_entity.pdbx_description
1 polymer ?
#
loop_
_entity_poly.entity_id
_entity_poly.type
_entity_poly.pdbx_seq_one_letter_code
_entity_poly.pdbx_strand_id
1 'polypeptide(L)'
;MRPHLPTILNVVAFLASVSLWSQSCTAADFMVADDPSSSSTLPQAQRRWPSLFQNRPNVATYRSNYLSAERIARVVRSTALYQDPRMPLDGNTPILNILTLPDQVAQTLVDYESVVLLDTLHRSAVYIELQDGKLSQRDATREGVQRLLTLFGMDPNVHIVQKVISDRLSYIDSTLERYEEVAGLPHAQGVPMLTANHDTYENMLAASTQGHRSFWLPHEGNYILIRPWEEPLFERTRRHAAKELRRVREGFLTAENTYGRAYAGLIWGQPLPPDTWPHPAQIEPPNIVDYPRFGSHSASHRELIQALQAHGRLRLYITSIAQGGPKQDSVFKVWLEPAHGQHPVRVSIEELDKKKILAEKALAIVRKFKLPEKLAQLRYY
;
A
#
# COMPACT_ATOMS: atom_id res chain seq x y z
N MET A 1 -20.63 62.84 54.70
CA MET A 1 -20.26 63.68 53.54
C MET A 1 -19.97 62.77 52.35
N ARG A 2 -20.26 63.29 51.16
CA ARG A 2 -20.36 62.63 49.86
C ARG A 2 -19.07 61.90 49.38
N PRO A 3 -19.22 61.04 48.35
CA PRO A 3 -18.33 59.93 48.00
C PRO A 3 -17.38 60.26 46.82
N HIS A 4 -16.40 59.41 46.55
CA HIS A 4 -15.72 59.33 45.26
C HIS A 4 -15.27 57.90 44.92
N LEU A 5 -15.98 57.27 43.97
CA LEU A 5 -15.43 56.47 42.85
C LEU A 5 -14.97 57.48 41.75
N PRO A 6 -14.15 57.15 40.73
CA PRO A 6 -13.94 55.85 40.04
C PRO A 6 -12.42 55.51 39.88
N THR A 7 -11.93 54.44 39.24
CA THR A 7 -11.78 54.30 37.78
C THR A 7 -11.27 52.89 37.41
N ILE A 8 -12.13 52.18 36.70
CA ILE A 8 -11.88 51.22 35.61
C ILE A 8 -10.71 51.68 34.72
N LEU A 9 -9.71 50.83 34.45
CA LEU A 9 -9.04 50.60 33.14
C LEU A 9 -7.75 49.81 33.38
N ASN A 10 -7.65 48.57 32.87
CA ASN A 10 -6.42 47.96 32.35
C ASN A 10 -6.73 46.52 31.86
N VAL A 11 -7.39 46.43 30.71
CA VAL A 11 -7.64 45.17 29.96
C VAL A 11 -6.91 45.17 28.60
N VAL A 12 -6.00 46.12 28.34
CA VAL A 12 -5.30 46.20 27.03
C VAL A 12 -3.80 46.35 27.24
N ALA A 13 -3.13 45.28 27.69
CA ALA A 13 -1.67 45.20 27.69
C ALA A 13 -1.14 43.75 27.74
N PHE A 14 -1.83 42.78 27.10
CA PHE A 14 -1.34 41.39 27.05
C PHE A 14 -1.40 40.74 25.65
N LEU A 15 -1.81 41.48 24.61
CA LEU A 15 -1.95 40.95 23.24
C LEU A 15 -1.02 41.63 22.23
N ALA A 16 0.21 41.97 22.64
CA ALA A 16 1.22 42.56 21.74
C ALA A 16 2.64 42.00 21.93
N SER A 17 2.78 40.78 22.49
CA SER A 17 4.09 40.18 22.81
C SER A 17 4.30 38.77 22.22
N VAL A 18 3.49 38.33 21.24
CA VAL A 18 3.65 37.00 20.59
C VAL A 18 4.01 37.10 19.08
N SER A 19 4.18 38.30 18.52
CA SER A 19 4.30 38.46 17.06
C SER A 19 5.68 38.88 16.55
N LEU A 20 6.74 38.74 17.35
CA LEU A 20 8.11 38.95 16.90
C LEU A 20 8.97 37.96 17.65
N TRP A 21 9.41 36.88 16.99
CA TRP A 21 10.78 36.34 17.02
C TRP A 21 10.84 35.10 16.12
N SER A 22 11.90 35.06 15.31
CA SER A 22 12.42 33.92 14.52
C SER A 22 11.87 33.65 13.11
N GLN A 23 12.12 34.61 12.20
CA GLN A 23 12.91 34.33 11.00
C GLN A 23 14.37 34.69 11.39
N SER A 24 15.47 34.00 11.09
CA SER A 24 15.84 33.12 9.99
C SER A 24 17.06 32.25 10.35
N CYS A 25 17.11 31.06 9.73
CA CYS A 25 18.27 30.32 9.18
C CYS A 25 19.59 30.20 9.95
N THR A 26 20.01 28.96 10.21
CA THR A 26 21.31 28.42 9.75
C THR A 26 21.31 26.90 9.75
N ALA A 27 22.00 26.36 8.75
CA ALA A 27 22.14 24.96 8.42
C ALA A 27 22.83 24.13 9.52
N ALA A 28 22.38 22.90 9.68
CA ALA A 28 23.19 21.80 10.15
C ALA A 28 22.77 20.54 9.38
N ASP A 29 23.63 20.15 8.44
CA ASP A 29 23.69 18.81 7.89
C ASP A 29 23.73 17.79 9.03
N PHE A 30 22.78 16.86 9.02
CA PHE A 30 22.95 15.56 9.67
C PHE A 30 22.59 14.48 8.65
N MET A 31 23.65 13.99 8.00
CA MET A 31 23.69 12.67 7.37
C MET A 31 23.50 11.60 8.45
N VAL A 32 22.65 10.61 8.18
CA VAL A 32 22.73 9.15 8.50
C VAL A 32 21.37 8.60 8.02
N ALA A 33 21.27 8.11 6.77
CA ALA A 33 21.57 6.74 6.35
C ALA A 33 20.57 5.70 6.91
N ASP A 34 19.54 5.42 6.10
CA ASP A 34 19.15 4.08 5.63
C ASP A 34 17.66 4.10 5.24
N ASP A 35 17.37 4.77 4.13
CA ASP A 35 16.21 4.42 3.32
C ASP A 35 16.59 3.19 2.51
N PRO A 36 16.01 1.99 2.72
CA PRO A 36 15.87 1.04 1.64
C PRO A 36 14.84 1.64 0.69
N SER A 37 15.30 2.56 -0.15
CA SER A 37 14.66 2.82 -1.43
C SER A 37 14.63 1.49 -2.16
N SER A 38 13.48 0.82 -2.14
CA SER A 38 13.06 -0.06 -3.23
C SER A 38 12.95 0.84 -4.46
N SER A 39 14.11 1.12 -5.04
CA SER A 39 14.25 1.68 -6.35
C SER A 39 13.48 0.75 -7.26
N SER A 40 12.31 1.22 -7.70
CA SER A 40 11.71 0.83 -8.97
C SER A 40 12.66 1.27 -10.09
N THR A 41 13.86 0.71 -10.06
CA THR A 41 14.74 0.59 -11.18
C THR A 41 13.91 -0.24 -12.12
N LEU A 42 13.37 0.39 -13.17
CA LEU A 42 13.15 -0.30 -14.45
C LEU A 42 14.25 -1.34 -14.56
N PRO A 43 13.98 -2.62 -14.84
CA PRO A 43 15.06 -3.57 -14.99
C PRO A 43 16.00 -3.02 -16.07
N GLN A 44 17.09 -2.39 -15.63
CA GLN A 44 18.25 -2.07 -16.43
C GLN A 44 18.95 -3.40 -16.63
N ALA A 45 18.27 -4.28 -17.35
CA ALA A 45 18.98 -5.21 -18.18
C ALA A 45 19.75 -4.32 -19.16
N GLN A 46 20.99 -4.00 -18.82
CA GLN A 46 22.03 -3.67 -19.79
C GLN A 46 22.23 -4.93 -20.66
N ARG A 47 21.21 -5.31 -21.43
CA ARG A 47 21.37 -6.17 -22.58
C ARG A 47 22.16 -5.32 -23.56
N ARG A 48 23.39 -5.74 -23.83
CA ARG A 48 24.09 -5.33 -25.06
C ARG A 48 23.08 -5.52 -26.19
N TRP A 49 22.53 -4.42 -26.69
CA TRP A 49 21.63 -4.44 -27.82
C TRP A 49 22.39 -5.08 -28.98
N PRO A 50 21.78 -6.03 -29.72
CA PRO A 50 22.39 -6.47 -30.97
C PRO A 50 22.67 -5.25 -31.84
N SER A 51 23.79 -5.27 -32.56
CA SER A 51 24.29 -4.18 -33.42
C SER A 51 23.30 -3.70 -34.49
N LEU A 52 22.17 -4.39 -34.64
CA LEU A 52 21.04 -4.05 -35.52
C LEU A 52 20.38 -2.69 -35.21
N PHE A 53 20.54 -2.13 -34.01
CA PHE A 53 19.93 -0.85 -33.63
C PHE A 53 20.96 0.25 -33.29
N GLN A 54 22.04 0.36 -34.07
CA GLN A 54 22.95 1.51 -33.97
C GLN A 54 22.22 2.86 -34.13
N ASN A 55 21.10 2.88 -34.85
CA ASN A 55 20.11 3.96 -34.84
C ASN A 55 18.75 3.40 -34.41
N ARG A 56 18.16 3.96 -33.35
CA ARG A 56 16.82 3.60 -32.87
C ARG A 56 15.80 3.89 -33.98
N PRO A 57 15.10 2.87 -34.53
CA PRO A 57 14.06 3.13 -35.53
C PRO A 57 12.88 3.83 -34.87
N ASN A 58 12.24 4.75 -35.58
CA ASN A 58 10.89 5.20 -35.22
C ASN A 58 9.88 4.12 -35.66
N VAL A 59 8.62 4.22 -35.21
CA VAL A 59 7.62 3.16 -35.45
C VAL A 59 7.41 2.89 -36.94
N ALA A 60 7.44 3.95 -37.76
CA ALA A 60 7.29 3.84 -39.21
C ALA A 60 8.46 3.09 -39.88
N THR A 61 9.71 3.35 -39.45
CA THR A 61 10.90 2.64 -39.93
C THR A 61 10.93 1.20 -39.45
N TYR A 62 10.52 0.95 -38.20
CA TYR A 62 10.47 -0.40 -37.67
C TYR A 62 9.53 -1.27 -38.51
N ARG A 63 8.36 -0.72 -38.83
CA ARG A 63 7.37 -1.33 -39.71
C ARG A 63 7.93 -1.67 -41.09
N SER A 64 8.43 -0.66 -41.82
CA SER A 64 8.80 -0.83 -43.23
C SER A 64 9.94 -1.82 -43.42
N ASN A 65 10.84 -1.91 -42.44
CA ASN A 65 12.09 -2.63 -42.61
C ASN A 65 12.06 -4.02 -41.96
N TYR A 66 11.17 -4.24 -40.99
CA TYR A 66 11.26 -5.46 -40.16
C TYR A 66 9.97 -6.27 -40.06
N LEU A 67 8.80 -5.70 -40.40
CA LEU A 67 7.51 -6.39 -40.35
C LEU A 67 6.93 -6.54 -41.75
N SER A 68 6.85 -7.79 -42.23
CA SER A 68 6.13 -8.15 -43.46
C SER A 68 5.24 -9.36 -43.21
N ALA A 69 4.10 -9.41 -43.90
CA ALA A 69 3.18 -10.56 -43.86
C ALA A 69 3.90 -11.88 -44.20
N GLU A 70 4.79 -11.85 -45.18
CA GLU A 70 5.59 -13.01 -45.60
C GLU A 70 6.51 -13.53 -44.49
N ARG A 71 7.15 -12.62 -43.73
CA ARG A 71 8.00 -13.03 -42.60
C ARG A 71 7.15 -13.67 -41.52
N ILE A 72 6.03 -13.04 -41.17
CA ILE A 72 5.10 -13.52 -40.13
C ILE A 72 4.52 -14.89 -40.52
N ALA A 73 4.17 -15.09 -41.79
CA ALA A 73 3.64 -16.37 -42.29
C ALA A 73 4.66 -17.53 -42.20
N ARG A 74 5.96 -17.24 -42.11
CA ARG A 74 7.02 -18.24 -41.92
C ARG A 74 7.30 -18.55 -40.45
N VAL A 75 6.75 -17.78 -39.51
CA VAL A 75 6.91 -18.03 -38.08
C VAL A 75 6.02 -19.20 -37.69
N VAL A 76 6.62 -20.25 -37.15
CA VAL A 76 5.89 -21.40 -36.62
C VAL A 76 5.19 -20.95 -35.33
N ARG A 77 3.88 -21.19 -35.22
CA ARG A 77 3.16 -21.00 -33.95
C ARG A 77 3.88 -21.78 -32.86
N SER A 78 4.45 -21.07 -31.90
CA SER A 78 5.08 -21.72 -30.78
C SER A 78 3.96 -22.19 -29.85
N THR A 79 3.92 -23.49 -29.55
CA THR A 79 3.09 -24.04 -28.47
C THR A 79 3.70 -23.78 -27.10
N ALA A 80 4.67 -22.85 -26.97
CA ALA A 80 5.28 -22.54 -25.70
C ALA A 80 4.21 -21.94 -24.78
N LEU A 81 3.73 -22.79 -23.88
CA LEU A 81 2.81 -22.60 -22.76
C LEU A 81 3.20 -21.48 -21.77
N TYR A 82 4.20 -20.66 -22.09
CA TYR A 82 4.72 -19.62 -21.22
C TYR A 82 4.98 -18.35 -22.03
N GLN A 83 3.88 -17.71 -22.46
CA GLN A 83 3.86 -16.28 -22.72
C GLN A 83 4.50 -15.58 -21.52
N ASP A 84 5.39 -14.60 -21.73
CA ASP A 84 6.03 -13.89 -20.62
C ASP A 84 4.93 -13.38 -19.66
N PRO A 85 4.86 -13.90 -18.42
CA PRO A 85 3.77 -13.58 -17.51
C PRO A 85 3.81 -12.10 -17.12
N ARG A 86 4.96 -11.44 -17.26
CA ARG A 86 5.16 -10.01 -16.98
C ARG A 86 4.79 -9.10 -18.13
N MET A 87 4.52 -9.64 -19.32
CA MET A 87 4.22 -8.84 -20.50
C MET A 87 2.95 -8.01 -20.29
N PRO A 88 3.02 -6.68 -20.41
CA PRO A 88 1.86 -5.81 -20.27
C PRO A 88 0.86 -6.04 -21.41
N LEU A 89 -0.44 -6.00 -21.07
CA LEU A 89 -1.53 -6.15 -22.02
C LEU A 89 -2.43 -4.90 -22.02
N ASP A 90 -2.91 -4.52 -23.19
CA ASP A 90 -4.09 -3.68 -23.35
C ASP A 90 -5.27 -4.56 -23.81
N GLY A 91 -6.14 -4.93 -22.87
CA GLY A 91 -7.14 -5.98 -23.10
C GLY A 91 -6.45 -7.30 -23.45
N ASN A 92 -6.58 -7.72 -24.71
CA ASN A 92 -5.92 -8.92 -25.23
C ASN A 92 -4.67 -8.64 -26.06
N THR A 93 -4.34 -7.37 -26.29
CA THR A 93 -3.23 -6.98 -27.16
C THR A 93 -1.95 -6.75 -26.35
N PRO A 94 -0.88 -7.53 -26.57
CA PRO A 94 0.40 -7.31 -25.90
C PRO A 94 1.03 -5.97 -26.25
N ILE A 95 1.67 -5.35 -25.27
CA ILE A 95 2.40 -4.09 -25.44
C ILE A 95 3.90 -4.39 -25.44
N LEU A 96 4.56 -4.14 -26.57
CA LEU A 96 5.98 -4.31 -26.75
C LEU A 96 6.67 -2.96 -26.99
N ASN A 97 7.91 -2.83 -26.53
CA ASN A 97 8.71 -1.66 -26.86
C ASN A 97 9.11 -1.72 -28.35
N ILE A 98 9.24 -0.57 -29.01
CA ILE A 98 9.75 -0.50 -30.38
C ILE A 98 11.15 -1.10 -30.56
N LEU A 99 11.94 -1.19 -29.49
CA LEU A 99 13.27 -1.81 -29.52
C LEU A 99 13.22 -3.35 -29.44
N THR A 100 12.04 -3.94 -29.28
CA THR A 100 11.87 -5.40 -29.26
C THR A 100 12.34 -6.01 -30.58
N LEU A 101 12.92 -7.22 -30.54
CA LEU A 101 13.43 -7.86 -31.75
C LEU A 101 12.29 -8.20 -32.72
N PRO A 102 12.48 -8.02 -34.04
CA PRO A 102 11.45 -8.29 -35.03
C PRO A 102 10.86 -9.70 -34.97
N ASP A 103 11.68 -10.72 -34.68
CA ASP A 103 11.20 -12.10 -34.55
C ASP A 103 10.27 -12.28 -33.35
N GLN A 104 10.53 -11.57 -32.24
CA GLN A 104 9.65 -11.60 -31.07
C GLN A 104 8.33 -10.87 -31.35
N VAL A 105 8.37 -9.75 -32.07
CA VAL A 105 7.13 -9.05 -32.50
C VAL A 105 6.32 -9.93 -33.47
N ALA A 106 6.99 -10.58 -34.42
CA ALA A 106 6.34 -11.50 -35.36
C ALA A 106 5.72 -12.70 -34.65
N GLN A 107 6.43 -13.32 -33.69
CA GLN A 107 5.86 -14.39 -32.86
C GLN A 107 4.65 -13.91 -32.07
N THR A 108 4.73 -12.73 -31.47
CA THR A 108 3.62 -12.14 -30.71
C THR A 108 2.39 -11.90 -31.59
N LEU A 109 2.58 -11.40 -32.81
CA LEU A 109 1.50 -11.26 -33.80
C LEU A 109 0.89 -12.60 -34.21
N VAL A 110 1.69 -13.66 -34.31
CA VAL A 110 1.19 -15.01 -34.61
C VAL A 110 0.39 -15.61 -33.45
N ASP A 111 0.81 -15.32 -32.21
CA ASP A 111 0.23 -15.89 -30.99
C ASP A 111 -1.04 -15.14 -30.53
N TYR A 112 -1.09 -13.82 -30.73
CA TYR A 112 -2.18 -12.95 -30.23
C TYR A 112 -2.99 -12.28 -31.35
N GLU A 113 -2.60 -12.43 -32.60
CA GLU A 113 -3.20 -11.75 -33.78
C GLU A 113 -3.14 -10.22 -33.72
N SER A 114 -2.52 -9.65 -32.68
CA SER A 114 -2.40 -8.22 -32.47
C SER A 114 -1.21 -7.91 -31.56
N VAL A 115 -0.64 -6.72 -31.72
CA VAL A 115 0.41 -6.18 -30.83
C VAL A 115 0.38 -4.65 -30.85
N VAL A 116 0.72 -4.03 -29.73
CA VAL A 116 1.01 -2.60 -29.65
C VAL A 116 2.52 -2.41 -29.64
N LEU A 117 3.04 -1.64 -30.58
CA LEU A 117 4.42 -1.16 -30.53
C LEU A 117 4.45 0.22 -29.88
N LEU A 118 5.10 0.32 -28.73
CA LEU A 118 5.19 1.53 -27.92
C LEU A 118 6.60 2.14 -28.01
N ASP A 119 6.66 3.41 -28.41
CA ASP A 119 7.87 4.23 -28.32
C ASP A 119 7.81 5.10 -27.07
N THR A 120 8.49 4.64 -26.02
CA THR A 120 8.53 5.33 -24.72
C THR A 120 9.24 6.69 -24.77
N LEU A 121 10.16 6.90 -25.73
CA LEU A 121 10.93 8.14 -25.83
C LEU A 121 10.13 9.21 -26.55
N HIS A 122 9.56 8.87 -27.72
CA HIS A 122 8.78 9.81 -28.52
C HIS A 122 7.32 9.89 -28.09
N ARG A 123 6.90 9.06 -27.11
CA ARG A 123 5.52 8.97 -26.61
C ARG A 123 4.54 8.79 -27.78
N SER A 124 4.74 7.73 -28.54
CA SER A 124 3.84 7.29 -29.61
C SER A 124 3.61 5.79 -29.51
N ALA A 125 2.47 5.33 -30.03
CA ALA A 125 2.17 3.91 -30.07
C ALA A 125 1.32 3.59 -31.31
N VAL A 126 1.51 2.38 -31.82
CA VAL A 126 0.77 1.87 -32.98
C VAL A 126 0.24 0.48 -32.67
N TYR A 127 -1.05 0.29 -32.88
CA TYR A 127 -1.68 -1.02 -32.90
C TYR A 127 -1.43 -1.66 -34.25
N ILE A 128 -0.99 -2.90 -34.23
CA ILE A 128 -0.78 -3.74 -35.41
C ILE A 128 -1.63 -4.99 -35.22
N GLU A 129 -2.51 -5.27 -36.16
CA GLU A 129 -3.35 -6.48 -36.15
C GLU A 129 -3.01 -7.33 -37.37
N LEU A 130 -3.06 -8.65 -37.20
CA LEU A 130 -2.88 -9.65 -38.23
C LEU A 130 -4.23 -10.31 -38.49
N GLN A 131 -4.86 -9.99 -39.62
CA GLN A 131 -6.14 -10.58 -40.05
C GLN A 131 -5.97 -11.15 -41.45
N ASP A 132 -6.34 -12.44 -41.63
CA ASP A 132 -6.24 -13.14 -42.92
C ASP A 132 -4.85 -13.04 -43.58
N GLY A 133 -3.79 -13.07 -42.76
CA GLY A 133 -2.41 -12.93 -43.22
C GLY A 133 -2.03 -11.51 -43.67
N LYS A 134 -2.88 -10.51 -43.46
CA LYS A 134 -2.63 -9.10 -43.76
C LYS A 134 -2.45 -8.31 -42.46
N LEU A 135 -1.58 -7.30 -42.54
CA LEU A 135 -1.35 -6.38 -41.42
C LEU A 135 -2.21 -5.14 -41.58
N SER A 136 -3.07 -4.87 -40.58
CA SER A 136 -3.76 -3.59 -40.43
C SER A 136 -3.12 -2.80 -39.28
N GLN A 137 -3.23 -1.46 -39.34
CA GLN A 137 -2.54 -0.59 -38.39
C GLN A 137 -3.40 0.60 -38.02
N ARG A 138 -3.24 1.04 -36.77
CA ARG A 138 -3.92 2.22 -36.23
C ARG A 138 -3.05 2.91 -35.19
N ASP A 139 -2.82 4.20 -35.37
CA ASP A 139 -2.13 5.02 -34.37
C ASP A 139 -2.98 5.13 -33.10
N ALA A 140 -2.34 5.04 -31.93
CA ALA A 140 -3.01 5.29 -30.67
C ALA A 140 -3.33 6.78 -30.51
N THR A 141 -4.50 7.10 -29.94
CA THR A 141 -4.82 8.48 -29.55
C THR A 141 -3.85 8.99 -28.49
N ARG A 142 -3.74 10.31 -28.30
CA ARG A 142 -2.87 10.90 -27.26
C ARG A 142 -3.17 10.34 -25.86
N GLU A 143 -4.44 10.18 -25.53
CA GLU A 143 -4.89 9.59 -24.27
C GLU A 143 -4.55 8.09 -24.20
N GLY A 144 -4.75 7.36 -25.32
CA GLY A 144 -4.38 5.96 -25.46
C GLY A 144 -2.88 5.74 -25.23
N VAL A 145 -2.01 6.54 -25.85
CA VAL A 145 -0.55 6.47 -25.63
C VAL A 145 -0.22 6.67 -24.16
N GLN A 146 -0.83 7.66 -23.50
CA GLN A 146 -0.55 7.92 -22.10
C GLN A 146 -0.98 6.76 -21.19
N ARG A 147 -2.09 6.09 -21.52
CA ARG A 147 -2.52 4.86 -20.85
C ARG A 147 -1.56 3.70 -21.08
N LEU A 148 -1.13 3.50 -22.33
CA LEU A 148 -0.15 2.45 -22.70
C LEU A 148 1.20 2.65 -22.01
N LEU A 149 1.69 3.89 -21.91
CA LEU A 149 2.90 4.23 -21.16
C LEU A 149 2.75 3.86 -19.68
N THR A 150 1.59 4.14 -19.09
CA THR A 150 1.33 3.76 -17.69
C THR A 150 1.28 2.23 -17.54
N LEU A 151 0.55 1.49 -18.37
CA LEU A 151 0.53 0.01 -18.34
C LEU A 151 1.93 -0.60 -18.50
N PHE A 152 2.70 -0.08 -19.45
CA PHE A 152 4.04 -0.56 -19.76
C PHE A 152 5.05 -0.27 -18.62
N GLY A 153 4.85 0.82 -17.88
CA GLY A 153 5.69 1.22 -16.75
C GLY A 153 5.23 0.73 -15.38
N MET A 154 4.13 -0.03 -15.30
CA MET A 154 3.67 -0.63 -14.03
C MET A 154 4.61 -1.71 -13.52
N ASP A 155 4.49 -2.02 -12.24
CA ASP A 155 5.16 -3.18 -11.65
C ASP A 155 4.75 -4.47 -12.43
N PRO A 156 5.72 -5.29 -12.87
CA PRO A 156 5.44 -6.53 -13.60
C PRO A 156 4.45 -7.47 -12.91
N ASN A 157 4.43 -7.50 -11.58
CA ASN A 157 3.55 -8.35 -10.79
C ASN A 157 2.07 -8.02 -11.01
N VAL A 158 1.73 -6.77 -11.35
CA VAL A 158 0.35 -6.38 -11.68
C VAL A 158 -0.16 -7.18 -12.89
N HIS A 159 0.68 -7.35 -13.91
CA HIS A 159 0.33 -8.11 -15.13
C HIS A 159 0.26 -9.61 -14.86
N ILE A 160 1.13 -10.12 -13.98
CA ILE A 160 1.06 -11.53 -13.54
C ILE A 160 -0.26 -11.78 -12.81
N VAL A 161 -0.62 -10.91 -11.85
CA VAL A 161 -1.88 -11.01 -11.10
C VAL A 161 -3.09 -10.95 -12.02
N GLN A 162 -3.13 -10.02 -12.98
CA GLN A 162 -4.21 -9.94 -13.96
C GLN A 162 -4.36 -11.25 -14.74
N LYS A 163 -3.26 -11.81 -15.23
CA LYS A 163 -3.29 -13.06 -16.01
C LYS A 163 -3.68 -14.27 -15.18
N VAL A 164 -3.26 -14.36 -13.92
CA VAL A 164 -3.68 -15.42 -12.99
C VAL A 164 -5.18 -15.32 -12.72
N ILE A 165 -5.69 -14.11 -12.50
CA ILE A 165 -7.13 -13.87 -12.27
C ILE A 165 -7.97 -14.13 -13.52
N SER A 166 -7.41 -13.89 -14.71
CA SER A 166 -8.08 -14.13 -15.99
C SER A 166 -7.92 -15.58 -16.50
N ASP A 167 -7.49 -16.53 -15.66
CA ASP A 167 -7.20 -17.93 -15.99
C ASP A 167 -6.20 -18.13 -17.16
N ARG A 168 -5.36 -17.13 -17.43
CA ARG A 168 -4.30 -17.18 -18.46
C ARG A 168 -2.99 -17.74 -17.94
N LEU A 169 -2.85 -17.84 -16.62
CA LEU A 169 -1.73 -18.47 -15.93
C LEU A 169 -2.28 -19.37 -14.84
N SER A 170 -1.71 -20.57 -14.72
CA SER A 170 -2.08 -21.49 -13.63
C SER A 170 -1.84 -20.81 -12.28
N TYR A 171 -2.84 -20.92 -11.40
CA TYR A 171 -2.83 -20.36 -10.06
C TYR A 171 -1.60 -20.81 -9.27
N ILE A 172 -0.88 -19.85 -8.68
CA ILE A 172 0.17 -20.10 -7.69
C ILE A 172 -0.48 -19.83 -6.34
N ASP A 173 -0.49 -20.85 -5.49
CA ASP A 173 -1.21 -20.86 -4.21
C ASP A 173 -0.87 -19.63 -3.34
N SER A 174 -1.87 -18.76 -3.11
CA SER A 174 -1.74 -17.65 -2.17
C SER A 174 -2.18 -18.12 -0.79
N THR A 175 -1.21 -18.35 0.10
CA THR A 175 -1.46 -18.87 1.44
C THR A 175 -2.33 -17.92 2.28
N LEU A 176 -3.13 -18.48 3.20
CA LEU A 176 -3.98 -17.76 4.16
C LEU A 176 -3.23 -16.67 4.94
N GLU A 177 -1.92 -16.86 5.20
CA GLU A 177 -1.07 -15.91 5.92
C GLU A 177 -0.96 -14.55 5.22
N ARG A 178 -0.98 -14.53 3.87
CA ARG A 178 -0.92 -13.29 3.09
C ARG A 178 -2.22 -12.50 3.16
N TYR A 179 -3.34 -13.19 3.37
CA TYR A 179 -4.62 -12.50 3.58
C TYR A 179 -4.58 -11.62 4.84
N GLU A 180 -4.04 -12.17 5.92
CA GLU A 180 -3.93 -11.49 7.21
C GLU A 180 -2.96 -10.30 7.16
N GLU A 181 -1.88 -10.44 6.39
CA GLU A 181 -0.91 -9.37 6.15
C GLU A 181 -1.57 -8.18 5.44
N VAL A 182 -2.32 -8.44 4.36
CA VAL A 182 -3.03 -7.39 3.60
C VAL A 182 -4.10 -6.71 4.45
N ALA A 183 -4.85 -7.45 5.26
CA ALA A 183 -5.87 -6.88 6.14
C ALA A 183 -5.29 -5.86 7.15
N GLY A 184 -4.03 -6.04 7.55
CA GLY A 184 -3.31 -5.12 8.43
C GLY A 184 -2.62 -3.94 7.73
N LEU A 185 -2.64 -3.87 6.39
CA LEU A 185 -2.14 -2.72 5.62
C LEU A 185 -3.13 -1.56 5.67
N PRO A 186 -2.71 -0.30 5.44
CA PRO A 186 -3.63 0.83 5.37
C PRO A 186 -4.73 0.61 4.31
N HIS A 187 -5.98 0.95 4.62
CA HIS A 187 -7.10 0.91 3.68
C HIS A 187 -7.71 2.30 3.47
N ALA A 188 -7.83 2.72 2.21
CA ALA A 188 -8.56 3.92 1.83
C ALA A 188 -9.86 3.50 1.15
N GLN A 189 -11.01 4.00 1.64
CA GLN A 189 -12.34 3.60 1.15
C GLN A 189 -12.57 2.09 1.16
N GLY A 190 -11.99 1.37 2.12
CA GLY A 190 -12.08 -0.10 2.19
C GLY A 190 -11.19 -0.84 1.17
N VAL A 191 -10.41 -0.13 0.37
CA VAL A 191 -9.46 -0.71 -0.59
C VAL A 191 -8.05 -0.69 0.03
N PRO A 192 -7.35 -1.84 0.09
CA PRO A 192 -6.00 -1.91 0.65
C PRO A 192 -5.02 -1.06 -0.15
N MET A 193 -4.11 -0.40 0.56
CA MET A 193 -3.01 0.38 0.04
C MET A 193 -1.70 -0.38 0.24
N LEU A 194 -1.14 -0.89 -0.86
CA LEU A 194 0.17 -1.54 -0.81
C LEU A 194 1.26 -0.49 -0.61
N THR A 195 2.23 -0.80 0.25
CA THR A 195 3.41 0.05 0.46
C THR A 195 4.63 -0.57 -0.21
N ALA A 196 5.73 0.18 -0.35
CA ALA A 196 6.93 -0.29 -1.06
C ALA A 196 7.61 -1.54 -0.45
N ASN A 197 7.21 -1.95 0.76
CA ASN A 197 7.68 -3.18 1.41
C ASN A 197 6.66 -4.33 1.31
N HIS A 198 5.49 -4.08 0.71
CA HIS A 198 4.34 -4.99 0.68
C HIS A 198 3.69 -5.05 -0.70
N ASP A 199 4.36 -4.58 -1.75
CA ASP A 199 3.94 -4.63 -3.16
C ASP A 199 4.40 -5.93 -3.86
N THR A 200 4.57 -7.01 -3.10
CA THR A 200 4.90 -8.32 -3.67
C THR A 200 3.73 -8.90 -4.47
N TYR A 201 4.02 -9.81 -5.39
CA TYR A 201 3.02 -10.55 -6.16
C TYR A 201 1.94 -11.19 -5.27
N GLU A 202 2.35 -11.83 -4.17
CA GLU A 202 1.45 -12.52 -3.26
C GLU A 202 0.50 -11.54 -2.55
N ASN A 203 0.99 -10.37 -2.14
CA ASN A 203 0.18 -9.34 -1.51
C ASN A 203 -0.77 -8.68 -2.52
N MET A 204 -0.31 -8.44 -3.75
CA MET A 204 -1.18 -7.96 -4.83
C MET A 204 -2.29 -8.97 -5.13
N LEU A 205 -1.97 -10.27 -5.21
CA LEU A 205 -2.95 -11.33 -5.45
C LEU A 205 -3.94 -11.46 -4.28
N ALA A 206 -3.46 -11.46 -3.04
CA ALA A 206 -4.29 -11.49 -1.85
C ALA A 206 -5.24 -10.28 -1.81
N ALA A 207 -4.73 -9.07 -2.05
CA ALA A 207 -5.55 -7.85 -2.11
C ALA A 207 -6.59 -7.90 -3.24
N SER A 208 -6.26 -8.53 -4.37
CA SER A 208 -7.15 -8.67 -5.53
C SER A 208 -8.26 -9.70 -5.34
N THR A 209 -8.14 -10.60 -4.36
CA THR A 209 -9.14 -11.64 -4.08
C THR A 209 -10.03 -11.30 -2.88
N GLN A 210 -9.75 -10.19 -2.18
CA GLN A 210 -10.49 -9.73 -1.02
C GLN A 210 -11.42 -8.56 -1.34
N GLY A 211 -12.54 -8.45 -0.60
CA GLY A 211 -13.38 -7.26 -0.57
C GLY A 211 -13.71 -6.68 -1.95
N HIS A 212 -13.20 -5.48 -2.21
CA HIS A 212 -13.39 -4.73 -3.47
C HIS A 212 -12.59 -5.26 -4.67
N ARG A 213 -11.84 -6.36 -4.52
CA ARG A 213 -11.05 -7.01 -5.57
C ARG A 213 -10.10 -6.05 -6.29
N SER A 214 -9.55 -5.11 -5.54
CA SER A 214 -8.74 -4.00 -6.03
C SER A 214 -7.77 -3.55 -4.95
N PHE A 215 -6.73 -2.82 -5.35
CA PHE A 215 -5.74 -2.28 -4.42
C PHE A 215 -5.14 -0.99 -4.95
N TRP A 216 -4.71 -0.13 -4.05
CA TRP A 216 -3.92 1.05 -4.39
C TRP A 216 -2.45 0.67 -4.44
N LEU A 217 -1.79 0.99 -5.55
CA LEU A 217 -0.36 0.74 -5.76
C LEU A 217 0.40 2.06 -5.93
N PRO A 218 1.56 2.26 -5.27
CA PRO A 218 2.43 3.39 -5.51
C PRO A 218 2.91 3.44 -6.97
N HIS A 219 2.79 4.59 -7.62
CA HIS A 219 3.24 4.80 -9.00
C HIS A 219 3.55 6.28 -9.23
N GLU A 220 4.77 6.58 -9.70
CA GLU A 220 5.22 7.94 -10.04
C GLU A 220 4.96 8.99 -8.93
N GLY A 221 5.26 8.63 -7.67
CA GLY A 221 5.09 9.51 -6.51
C GLY A 221 3.63 9.69 -6.06
N ASN A 222 2.68 9.01 -6.69
CA ASN A 222 1.27 8.96 -6.28
C ASN A 222 0.84 7.50 -6.08
N TYR A 223 -0.46 7.27 -5.95
CA TYR A 223 -1.06 5.94 -6.04
C TYR A 223 -1.90 5.85 -7.31
N ILE A 224 -2.11 4.64 -7.80
CA ILE A 224 -3.09 4.28 -8.82
C ILE A 224 -3.95 3.15 -8.29
N LEU A 225 -5.22 3.12 -8.68
CA LEU A 225 -6.11 2.02 -8.33
C LEU A 225 -5.95 0.92 -9.36
N ILE A 226 -5.59 -0.28 -8.91
CA ILE A 226 -5.49 -1.48 -9.74
C ILE A 226 -6.75 -2.31 -9.55
N ARG A 227 -7.38 -2.73 -10.65
CA ARG A 227 -8.57 -3.58 -10.71
C ARG A 227 -8.33 -4.76 -11.64
N PRO A 228 -7.68 -5.85 -11.18
CA PRO A 228 -7.27 -6.94 -12.08
C PRO A 228 -8.43 -7.70 -12.73
N TRP A 229 -9.64 -7.60 -12.17
CA TRP A 229 -10.86 -8.23 -12.67
C TRP A 229 -11.63 -7.37 -13.68
N GLU A 230 -11.24 -6.11 -13.88
CA GLU A 230 -11.99 -5.15 -14.67
C GLU A 230 -11.16 -4.60 -15.83
N GLU A 231 -11.86 -4.15 -16.88
CA GLU A 231 -11.30 -3.29 -17.92
C GLU A 231 -11.89 -1.89 -17.77
N PRO A 232 -11.08 -0.84 -17.55
CA PRO A 232 -9.61 -0.83 -17.58
C PRO A 232 -8.95 -1.38 -16.30
N LEU A 233 -7.78 -2.03 -16.47
CA LEU A 233 -6.95 -2.59 -15.38
C LEU A 233 -6.59 -1.59 -14.27
N PHE A 234 -6.54 -0.30 -14.60
CA PHE A 234 -6.22 0.72 -13.61
C PHE A 234 -7.00 2.02 -13.82
N GLU A 235 -7.13 2.76 -12.73
CA GLU A 235 -7.68 4.11 -12.72
C GLU A 235 -6.69 5.07 -12.05
N ARG A 236 -6.50 6.26 -12.67
CA ARG A 236 -5.71 7.33 -12.07
C ARG A 236 -6.42 7.92 -10.88
N THR A 237 -5.67 8.20 -9.83
CA THR A 237 -6.20 8.80 -8.61
C THR A 237 -6.84 10.16 -8.89
N ARG A 238 -8.12 10.30 -8.54
CA ARG A 238 -8.83 11.59 -8.57
C ARG A 238 -8.45 12.45 -7.37
N ARG A 239 -8.62 13.77 -7.46
CA ARG A 239 -8.23 14.72 -6.38
C ARG A 239 -8.78 14.35 -5.00
N HIS A 240 -10.04 13.90 -4.92
CA HIS A 240 -10.66 13.56 -3.65
C HIS A 240 -10.05 12.28 -3.04
N ALA A 241 -9.79 11.27 -3.87
CA ALA A 241 -9.09 10.05 -3.46
C ALA A 241 -7.64 10.35 -3.03
N ALA A 242 -6.93 11.25 -3.72
CA ALA A 242 -5.57 11.64 -3.35
C ALA A 242 -5.47 12.21 -1.92
N LYS A 243 -6.44 13.05 -1.54
CA LYS A 243 -6.49 13.62 -0.18
C LYS A 243 -6.72 12.53 0.87
N GLU A 244 -7.59 11.57 0.58
CA GLU A 244 -7.88 10.47 1.50
C GLU A 244 -6.69 9.52 1.63
N LEU A 245 -6.08 9.11 0.52
CA LEU A 245 -4.89 8.25 0.50
C LEU A 245 -3.76 8.85 1.33
N ARG A 246 -3.51 10.16 1.19
CA ARG A 246 -2.53 10.86 2.01
C ARG A 246 -2.88 10.82 3.50
N ARG A 247 -4.14 11.12 3.86
CA ARG A 247 -4.61 11.08 5.25
C ARG A 247 -4.43 9.69 5.87
N VAL A 248 -4.82 8.64 5.14
CA VAL A 248 -4.72 7.25 5.61
C VAL A 248 -3.25 6.85 5.76
N ARG A 249 -2.39 7.17 4.77
CA ARG A 249 -0.96 6.88 4.84
C ARG A 249 -0.29 7.58 6.02
N GLU A 250 -0.48 8.89 6.18
CA GLU A 250 0.11 9.67 7.28
C GLU A 250 -0.39 9.18 8.64
N GLY A 251 -1.70 8.90 8.74
CA GLY A 251 -2.31 8.34 9.94
C GLY A 251 -1.76 6.96 10.31
N PHE A 252 -1.63 6.07 9.32
CA PHE A 252 -1.06 4.75 9.50
C PHE A 252 0.39 4.82 9.97
N LEU A 253 1.25 5.59 9.28
CA LEU A 253 2.66 5.73 9.66
C LEU A 253 2.82 6.35 11.06
N THR A 254 2.01 7.34 11.40
CA THR A 254 2.01 7.94 12.75
C THR A 254 1.61 6.90 13.80
N ALA A 255 0.56 6.12 13.54
CA ALA A 255 0.12 5.06 14.44
C ALA A 255 1.15 3.93 14.54
N GLU A 256 1.81 3.56 13.45
CA GLU A 256 2.85 2.54 13.41
C GLU A 256 4.06 2.95 14.25
N ASN A 257 4.53 4.18 14.09
CA ASN A 257 5.64 4.72 14.87
C ASN A 257 5.30 4.84 16.37
N THR A 258 4.04 5.12 16.70
CA THR A 258 3.62 5.31 18.10
C THR A 258 3.32 3.99 18.79
N TYR A 259 2.55 3.12 18.15
CA TYR A 259 1.90 1.95 18.75
C TYR A 259 2.37 0.61 18.21
N GLY A 260 3.16 0.62 17.12
CA GLY A 260 3.54 -0.56 16.37
C GLY A 260 2.57 -0.90 15.23
N ARG A 261 3.08 -1.64 14.24
CA ARG A 261 2.39 -1.93 12.97
C ARG A 261 1.06 -2.67 13.15
N ALA A 262 1.03 -3.70 14.00
CA ALA A 262 -0.19 -4.49 14.22
C ALA A 262 -1.34 -3.60 14.72
N TYR A 263 -1.04 -2.65 15.60
CA TYR A 263 -2.03 -1.71 16.10
C TYR A 263 -2.42 -0.65 15.06
N ALA A 264 -1.46 -0.15 14.28
CA ALA A 264 -1.76 0.74 13.15
C ALA A 264 -2.76 0.09 12.17
N GLY A 265 -2.59 -1.21 11.90
CA GLY A 265 -3.52 -2.02 11.11
C GLY A 265 -4.94 -2.09 11.70
N LEU A 266 -5.11 -2.08 13.02
CA LEU A 266 -6.45 -2.06 13.62
C LEU A 266 -7.21 -0.75 13.37
N ILE A 267 -6.50 0.38 13.41
CA ILE A 267 -7.14 1.70 13.24
C ILE A 267 -7.35 2.01 11.76
N TRP A 268 -6.33 1.76 10.95
CA TRP A 268 -6.23 2.26 9.58
C TRP A 268 -6.28 1.16 8.53
N GLY A 269 -6.35 -0.11 8.94
CA GLY A 269 -6.44 -1.25 8.04
C GLY A 269 -7.87 -1.61 7.66
N GLN A 270 -8.11 -2.90 7.43
CA GLN A 270 -9.39 -3.35 6.90
C GLN A 270 -10.54 -2.95 7.83
N PRO A 271 -11.60 -2.31 7.31
CA PRO A 271 -12.76 -1.96 8.13
C PRO A 271 -13.38 -3.19 8.80
N LEU A 272 -13.68 -3.08 10.09
CA LEU A 272 -14.28 -4.14 10.89
C LEU A 272 -15.80 -4.20 10.64
N PRO A 273 -16.35 -5.23 9.97
CA PRO A 273 -17.76 -5.25 9.58
C PRO A 273 -18.66 -5.46 10.80
N PRO A 274 -19.72 -4.65 11.01
CA PRO A 274 -20.56 -4.75 12.22
C PRO A 274 -21.20 -6.14 12.38
N ASP A 275 -21.55 -6.80 11.28
CA ASP A 275 -22.25 -8.10 11.30
C ASP A 275 -21.37 -9.28 11.76
N THR A 276 -20.05 -9.13 11.65
CA THR A 276 -19.07 -10.18 12.00
C THR A 276 -18.45 -9.98 13.38
N TRP A 277 -18.75 -8.86 14.02
CA TRP A 277 -18.14 -8.47 15.29
C TRP A 277 -19.16 -8.53 16.42
N PRO A 278 -18.82 -9.18 17.55
CA PRO A 278 -19.73 -9.24 18.68
C PRO A 278 -20.04 -7.83 19.18
N HIS A 279 -21.32 -7.58 19.47
CA HIS A 279 -21.73 -6.26 19.96
C HIS A 279 -21.01 -6.00 21.30
N PRO A 280 -20.34 -4.85 21.52
CA PRO A 280 -19.52 -4.63 22.72
C PRO A 280 -20.30 -4.79 24.04
N ALA A 281 -21.61 -4.54 24.01
CA ALA A 281 -22.51 -4.75 25.16
C ALA A 281 -22.77 -6.23 25.50
N GLN A 282 -22.50 -7.16 24.58
CA GLN A 282 -22.66 -8.61 24.78
C GLN A 282 -21.38 -9.27 25.30
N ILE A 283 -20.24 -8.56 25.27
CA ILE A 283 -18.95 -9.10 25.70
C ILE A 283 -18.68 -8.63 27.12
N GLU A 284 -18.73 -9.56 28.07
CA GLU A 284 -18.39 -9.26 29.45
C GLU A 284 -16.91 -8.82 29.56
N PRO A 285 -16.61 -7.69 30.22
CA PRO A 285 -15.24 -7.29 30.47
C PRO A 285 -14.46 -8.40 31.16
N PRO A 286 -13.28 -8.83 30.66
CA PRO A 286 -12.45 -9.73 31.42
C PRO A 286 -12.03 -9.07 32.73
N ASN A 287 -11.89 -9.89 33.78
CA ASN A 287 -11.26 -9.46 35.00
C ASN A 287 -9.85 -8.97 34.72
N ILE A 288 -9.33 -8.09 35.58
CA ILE A 288 -7.98 -7.52 35.41
C ILE A 288 -6.92 -8.62 35.26
N VAL A 289 -7.09 -9.79 35.87
CA VAL A 289 -6.14 -10.91 35.78
C VAL A 289 -6.12 -11.49 34.37
N ASP A 290 -7.28 -11.63 33.75
CA ASP A 290 -7.49 -12.33 32.47
C ASP A 290 -7.44 -11.41 31.25
N TYR A 291 -7.10 -10.12 31.45
CA TYR A 291 -6.95 -9.18 30.35
C TYR A 291 -5.92 -9.68 29.34
N PRO A 292 -6.25 -9.70 28.03
CA PRO A 292 -5.26 -9.91 26.98
C PRO A 292 -4.24 -8.78 26.99
N ARG A 293 -2.94 -9.12 26.90
CA ARG A 293 -1.83 -8.18 27.04
C ARG A 293 -0.82 -8.37 25.94
N PHE A 294 -0.49 -7.27 25.27
CA PHE A 294 0.36 -7.28 24.09
C PHE A 294 1.41 -6.17 24.18
N GLY A 295 2.63 -6.47 23.75
CA GLY A 295 3.63 -5.43 23.50
C GLY A 295 3.47 -4.88 22.08
N SER A 296 3.78 -3.60 21.89
CA SER A 296 3.69 -2.89 20.59
C SER A 296 4.38 -3.60 19.42
N HIS A 297 5.47 -4.32 19.69
CA HIS A 297 6.28 -5.02 18.67
C HIS A 297 6.21 -6.55 18.75
N SER A 298 5.44 -7.10 19.70
CA SER A 298 5.38 -8.56 19.90
C SER A 298 4.08 -9.19 19.41
N ALA A 299 3.04 -8.38 19.20
CA ALA A 299 1.74 -8.87 18.76
C ALA A 299 1.55 -8.73 17.26
N SER A 300 0.96 -9.75 16.66
CA SER A 300 0.45 -9.73 15.29
C SER A 300 -0.91 -9.05 15.22
N HIS A 301 -1.26 -8.54 14.03
CA HIS A 301 -2.59 -7.96 13.78
C HIS A 301 -3.71 -8.95 14.12
N ARG A 302 -3.54 -10.23 13.75
CA ARG A 302 -4.49 -11.30 14.06
C ARG A 302 -4.70 -11.49 15.56
N GLU A 303 -3.64 -11.57 16.36
CA GLU A 303 -3.77 -11.77 17.80
C GLU A 303 -4.56 -10.64 18.46
N LEU A 304 -4.36 -9.40 17.99
CA LEU A 304 -5.14 -8.26 18.49
C LEU A 304 -6.61 -8.34 18.07
N ILE A 305 -6.90 -8.70 16.81
CA ILE A 305 -8.27 -8.91 16.32
C ILE A 305 -8.97 -10.00 17.13
N GLN A 306 -8.33 -11.15 17.34
CA GLN A 306 -8.86 -12.27 18.12
C GLN A 306 -9.14 -11.86 19.57
N ALA A 307 -8.22 -11.14 20.20
CA ALA A 307 -8.43 -10.65 21.56
C ALA A 307 -9.61 -9.67 21.66
N LEU A 308 -9.76 -8.77 20.68
CA LEU A 308 -10.90 -7.86 20.62
C LEU A 308 -12.21 -8.58 20.36
N GLN A 309 -12.24 -9.61 19.51
CA GLN A 309 -13.42 -10.43 19.27
C GLN A 309 -13.82 -11.23 20.53
N ALA A 310 -12.85 -11.84 21.21
CA ALA A 310 -13.12 -12.68 22.37
C ALA A 310 -13.47 -11.87 23.64
N HIS A 311 -12.85 -10.71 23.84
CA HIS A 311 -12.93 -9.97 25.10
C HIS A 311 -13.42 -8.53 24.96
N GLY A 312 -13.61 -8.04 23.74
CA GLY A 312 -14.01 -6.65 23.45
C GLY A 312 -12.96 -5.60 23.78
N ARG A 313 -11.83 -6.00 24.38
CA ARG A 313 -10.78 -5.13 24.91
C ARG A 313 -9.47 -5.85 25.16
N LEU A 314 -8.38 -5.10 25.16
CA LEU A 314 -7.03 -5.57 25.48
C LEU A 314 -6.17 -4.46 26.12
N ARG A 315 -4.99 -4.84 26.63
CA ARG A 315 -3.92 -3.92 27.03
C ARG A 315 -2.80 -3.93 25.99
N LEU A 316 -2.40 -2.74 25.58
CA LEU A 316 -1.22 -2.52 24.75
C LEU A 316 -0.13 -1.85 25.59
N TYR A 317 1.07 -2.43 25.60
CA TYR A 317 2.23 -1.89 26.30
C TYR A 317 3.21 -1.35 25.26
N ILE A 318 3.54 -0.06 25.38
CA ILE A 318 4.51 0.61 24.54
C ILE A 318 5.73 0.90 25.40
N THR A 319 6.88 0.37 24.99
CA THR A 319 8.16 0.72 25.58
C THR A 319 8.83 1.74 24.67
N SER A 320 8.79 3.02 25.05
CA SER A 320 9.54 4.04 24.33
C SER A 320 11.01 3.99 24.74
N ILE A 321 11.89 3.80 23.76
CA ILE A 321 13.32 4.11 23.90
C ILE A 321 13.44 5.60 23.58
N ALA A 322 13.14 6.46 24.54
CA ALA A 322 13.53 7.86 24.40
C ALA A 322 15.06 7.87 24.23
N GLN A 323 15.56 8.47 23.16
CA GLN A 323 16.99 8.57 22.83
C GLN A 323 17.79 9.01 24.07
N GLY A 324 18.44 8.05 24.76
CA GLY A 324 19.27 8.28 25.95
C GLY A 324 18.54 8.45 27.29
N GLY A 325 17.22 8.29 27.37
CA GLY A 325 16.44 8.41 28.60
C GLY A 325 16.01 7.07 29.22
N PRO A 326 15.56 7.04 30.49
CA PRO A 326 14.98 5.84 31.08
C PRO A 326 13.75 5.40 30.27
N LYS A 327 13.61 4.08 30.04
CA LYS A 327 12.46 3.49 29.34
C LYS A 327 11.17 3.91 30.03
N GLN A 328 10.35 4.72 29.34
CA GLN A 328 9.03 5.05 29.83
C GLN A 328 8.03 4.08 29.21
N ASP A 329 7.48 3.22 30.05
CA ASP A 329 6.42 2.30 29.67
C ASP A 329 5.08 3.03 29.76
N SER A 330 4.42 3.23 28.62
CA SER A 330 3.03 3.67 28.58
C SER A 330 2.14 2.46 28.33
N VAL A 331 1.06 2.37 29.10
CA VAL A 331 0.06 1.30 28.98
C VAL A 331 -1.20 1.90 28.43
N PHE A 332 -1.77 1.26 27.42
CA PHE A 332 -2.99 1.70 26.78
C PHE A 332 -4.09 0.66 26.92
N LYS A 333 -5.30 1.15 27.12
CA LYS A 333 -6.53 0.37 27.00
C LYS A 333 -6.98 0.49 25.57
N VAL A 334 -7.21 -0.66 24.92
CA VAL A 334 -7.80 -0.73 23.58
C VAL A 334 -9.14 -1.44 23.70
N TRP A 335 -10.19 -0.93 23.07
CA TRP A 335 -11.51 -1.55 23.10
C TRP A 335 -12.34 -1.22 21.86
N LEU A 336 -13.39 -2.01 21.64
CA LEU A 336 -14.36 -1.80 20.57
C LEU A 336 -15.42 -0.75 20.96
N GLU A 337 -15.61 0.25 20.12
CA GLU A 337 -16.74 1.17 20.21
C GLU A 337 -18.00 0.49 19.68
N PRO A 338 -19.19 0.74 20.28
CA PRO A 338 -20.44 0.27 19.71
C PRO A 338 -20.61 0.76 18.28
N ALA A 339 -20.86 -0.17 17.34
CA ALA A 339 -21.27 0.22 16.00
C ALA A 339 -22.64 0.87 16.06
N HIS A 340 -22.80 2.01 15.38
CA HIS A 340 -24.10 2.67 15.22
C HIS A 340 -24.62 2.38 13.80
N GLY A 341 -25.64 1.53 13.69
CA GLY A 341 -26.21 1.15 12.39
C GLY A 341 -25.24 0.31 11.55
N GLN A 342 -25.09 0.66 10.26
CA GLN A 342 -24.23 -0.06 9.31
C GLN A 342 -22.78 0.46 9.26
N HIS A 343 -22.37 1.29 10.21
CA HIS A 343 -21.00 1.79 10.25
C HIS A 343 -20.02 0.71 10.75
N PRO A 344 -18.78 0.66 10.20
CA PRO A 344 -17.74 -0.22 10.70
C PRO A 344 -17.49 -0.02 12.20
N VAL A 345 -17.20 -1.11 12.90
CA VAL A 345 -16.79 -1.08 14.31
C VAL A 345 -15.48 -0.30 14.42
N ARG A 346 -15.42 0.64 15.37
CA ARG A 346 -14.22 1.44 15.62
C ARG A 346 -13.46 0.90 16.82
N VAL A 347 -12.15 1.11 16.82
CA VAL A 347 -11.27 0.77 17.92
C VAL A 347 -10.84 2.07 18.61
N SER A 348 -11.15 2.22 19.90
CA SER A 348 -10.63 3.33 20.70
C SER A 348 -9.34 2.95 21.41
N ILE A 349 -8.56 3.97 21.76
CA ILE A 349 -7.38 3.85 22.60
C ILE A 349 -7.30 4.98 23.62
N GLU A 350 -6.96 4.62 24.84
CA GLU A 350 -6.77 5.56 25.95
C GLU A 350 -5.56 5.13 26.78
N GLU A 351 -4.70 6.09 27.08
CA GLU A 351 -3.58 5.86 28.01
C GLU A 351 -4.12 5.62 29.42
N LEU A 352 -3.60 4.60 30.10
CA LEU A 352 -3.96 4.36 31.49
C LEU A 352 -3.31 5.40 32.39
N ASP A 353 -4.09 5.89 33.36
CA ASP A 353 -3.57 6.67 34.47
C ASP A 353 -2.46 5.90 35.24
N LYS A 354 -1.42 6.63 35.67
CA LYS A 354 -0.27 6.11 36.43
C LYS A 354 -0.70 5.30 37.65
N LYS A 355 -1.80 5.70 38.31
CA LYS A 355 -2.37 4.96 39.45
C LYS A 355 -2.86 3.57 39.05
N LYS A 356 -3.53 3.45 37.91
CA LYS A 356 -4.02 2.17 37.37
C LYS A 356 -2.86 1.27 36.93
N ILE A 357 -1.83 1.85 36.33
CA ILE A 357 -0.59 1.13 35.96
C ILE A 357 0.08 0.56 37.21
N LEU A 358 0.23 1.34 38.28
CA LEU A 358 0.83 0.89 39.53
C LEU A 358 0.04 -0.27 40.16
N ALA A 359 -1.30 -0.15 40.18
CA ALA A 359 -2.18 -1.19 40.67
C ALA A 359 -2.06 -2.49 39.86
N GLU A 360 -1.98 -2.40 38.53
CA GLU A 360 -1.74 -3.56 37.67
C GLU A 360 -0.38 -4.22 37.96
N LYS A 361 0.69 -3.42 38.14
CA LYS A 361 2.02 -3.94 38.49
C LYS A 361 2.02 -4.67 39.85
N ALA A 362 1.37 -4.09 40.87
CA ALA A 362 1.24 -4.72 42.18
C ALA A 362 0.45 -6.04 42.10
N LEU A 363 -0.65 -6.05 41.34
CA LEU A 363 -1.45 -7.26 41.13
C LEU A 363 -0.69 -8.35 40.35
N ALA A 364 0.17 -7.97 39.41
CA ALA A 364 1.00 -8.94 38.68
C ALA A 364 1.94 -9.70 39.63
N ILE A 365 2.47 -9.02 40.65
CA ILE A 365 3.33 -9.62 41.69
C ILE A 365 2.53 -10.59 42.57
N VAL A 366 1.36 -10.15 43.04
CA VAL A 366 0.55 -10.91 44.02
C VAL A 366 -0.22 -12.06 43.38
N ARG A 367 -0.81 -11.86 42.20
CA ARG A 367 -1.70 -12.82 41.52
C ARG A 367 -1.03 -13.60 40.38
N LYS A 368 0.28 -13.43 40.20
CA LYS A 368 1.13 -14.21 39.26
C LYS A 368 0.68 -14.24 37.80
N PHE A 369 0.03 -13.20 37.27
CA PHE A 369 -0.16 -13.08 35.82
C PHE A 369 1.07 -12.47 35.14
N LYS A 370 1.33 -12.85 33.88
CA LYS A 370 2.52 -12.42 33.13
C LYS A 370 2.28 -11.08 32.45
N LEU A 371 3.19 -10.13 32.67
CA LEU A 371 3.34 -8.94 31.82
C LEU A 371 4.22 -9.33 30.62
N PRO A 372 4.06 -8.69 29.43
CA PRO A 372 4.94 -8.91 28.29
C PRO A 372 6.43 -8.81 28.68
N GLU A 373 7.27 -9.71 28.16
CA GLU A 373 8.64 -10.00 28.66
C GLU A 373 9.55 -8.79 28.86
N LYS A 374 9.37 -7.71 28.09
CA LYS A 374 10.19 -6.49 28.19
C LYS A 374 9.91 -5.64 29.43
N LEU A 375 8.80 -5.85 30.13
CA LEU A 375 8.47 -5.20 31.41
C LEU A 375 8.98 -5.98 32.63
N ALA A 376 9.28 -7.27 32.46
CA ALA A 376 9.77 -8.13 33.54
C ALA A 376 11.25 -7.88 33.90
N GLN A 377 11.99 -7.18 33.02
CA GLN A 377 13.43 -6.90 33.17
C GLN A 377 13.76 -5.76 34.15
N LEU A 378 12.76 -5.11 34.78
CA LEU A 378 12.98 -4.19 35.90
C LEU A 378 12.96 -4.89 37.27
N ARG A 379 13.09 -6.22 37.30
CA ARG A 379 13.61 -6.89 38.49
C ARG A 379 15.09 -6.51 38.60
N TYR A 380 15.47 -5.87 39.70
CA TYR A 380 16.82 -5.41 40.04
C TYR A 380 17.24 -4.05 39.47
N TYR A 381 16.65 -2.96 40.00
CA TYR A 381 17.40 -1.81 40.52
C TYR A 381 16.64 -1.19 41.68
#